data_AF-A0A3B8R4K9-F1
#
_entry.id   AF-A0A3B8R4K9-F1
#
_cell.length_a   1.000
_cell.length_b   1.000
_cell.length_c   1.000
_cell.angle_alpha   90.00
_cell.angle_beta   90.00
_cell.angle_gamma   90.00
#
_symmetry.space_group_name_H-M   'P 1'
#
loop_
_entity.id
_entity.type
_entity.pdbx_description
1 polymer ?
#
loop_
_entity_poly.entity_id
_entity_poly.type
_entity_poly.pdbx_seq_one_letter_code
_entity_poly.pdbx_strand_id
1 'polypeptide(L)'
;MIRKIGFLIVMMSGVGSTPALAEHHSAFDKMKQMVGAWEGKLTRVTGEVVDTRSEFRLISGGNRMVETSIEDGVEMLTTYTEHDGDLVVKHYCALGTEPEFRVASEPEHQVA
;
A
#
# COMPACT_ATOMS: atom_id res chain seq x y z
N MET A 1 -17.71 -56.34 40.00
CA MET A 1 -19.06 -55.87 39.64
C MET A 1 -18.97 -54.38 39.28
N ILE A 2 -19.57 -54.02 38.14
CA ILE A 2 -19.90 -52.68 37.61
C ILE A 2 -18.72 -51.75 37.22
N ARG A 3 -18.33 -51.91 35.94
CA ARG A 3 -17.87 -50.83 35.05
C ARG A 3 -19.00 -49.79 34.94
N LYS A 4 -18.74 -48.52 35.23
CA LYS A 4 -19.63 -47.42 34.84
C LYS A 4 -19.05 -46.67 33.65
N ILE A 5 -19.78 -46.84 32.56
CA ILE A 5 -19.69 -46.19 31.26
C ILE A 5 -20.07 -44.71 31.38
N GLY A 6 -19.29 -43.86 30.72
CA GLY A 6 -19.77 -42.77 29.85
C GLY A 6 -20.50 -41.58 30.46
N PHE A 7 -19.95 -40.39 30.24
CA PHE A 7 -20.59 -39.40 29.35
C PHE A 7 -19.53 -38.40 28.88
N LEU A 8 -19.05 -38.56 27.64
CA LEU A 8 -18.28 -37.52 26.96
C LEU A 8 -19.30 -36.51 26.42
N ILE A 9 -19.41 -35.35 27.07
CA ILE A 9 -20.18 -34.23 26.52
C ILE A 9 -19.33 -33.62 25.40
N VAL A 10 -19.65 -33.98 24.15
CA VAL A 10 -19.14 -33.26 22.97
C VAL A 10 -19.99 -32.01 22.82
N MET A 11 -19.50 -30.88 23.34
CA MET A 11 -19.98 -29.55 22.97
C MET A 11 -19.48 -29.25 21.56
N MET A 12 -20.29 -29.61 20.56
CA MET A 12 -20.09 -29.21 19.17
C MET A 12 -20.53 -27.74 19.05
N SER A 13 -19.69 -26.83 19.54
CA SER A 13 -19.86 -25.39 19.34
C SER A 13 -19.71 -25.10 17.85
N GLY A 14 -20.81 -24.62 17.25
CA GLY A 14 -21.00 -24.48 15.82
C GLY A 14 -19.88 -23.70 15.14
N VAL A 15 -19.54 -24.17 13.94
CA VAL A 15 -18.76 -23.40 12.97
C VAL A 15 -19.66 -22.25 12.53
N GLY A 16 -19.56 -21.12 13.23
CA GLY A 16 -20.06 -19.85 12.72
C GLY A 16 -19.19 -19.47 11.54
N SER A 17 -19.72 -19.55 10.33
CA SER A 17 -19.14 -18.90 9.16
C SER A 17 -19.18 -17.39 9.40
N THR A 18 -18.12 -16.84 9.98
CA THR A 18 -17.89 -15.40 9.93
C THR A 18 -17.78 -15.03 8.46
N PRO A 19 -18.63 -14.14 7.92
CA PRO A 19 -18.35 -13.56 6.62
C PRO A 19 -16.97 -12.90 6.74
N ALA A 20 -16.05 -13.27 5.85
CA ALA A 20 -14.82 -12.51 5.70
C ALA A 20 -15.26 -11.08 5.35
N LEU A 21 -15.06 -10.14 6.28
CA LEU A 21 -15.05 -8.72 5.93
C LEU A 21 -14.01 -8.61 4.81
N ALA A 22 -14.45 -8.28 3.60
CA ALA A 22 -13.52 -7.87 2.57
C ALA A 22 -12.79 -6.64 3.14
N GLU A 23 -11.52 -6.80 3.52
CA GLU A 23 -10.73 -5.68 3.99
C GLU A 23 -10.59 -4.70 2.82
N HIS A 24 -11.36 -3.62 2.89
CA HIS A 24 -11.27 -2.55 1.92
C HIS A 24 -9.96 -1.80 2.18
N HIS A 25 -8.86 -2.32 1.65
CA HIS A 25 -7.55 -1.68 1.77
C HIS A 25 -7.55 -0.38 0.97
N SER A 26 -7.26 0.74 1.63
CA SER A 26 -7.17 2.04 0.96
C SER A 26 -6.05 2.02 -0.09
N ALA A 27 -6.09 2.97 -1.03
CA ALA A 27 -4.98 3.14 -1.97
C ALA A 27 -3.65 3.39 -1.24
N PHE A 28 -3.68 4.04 -0.08
CA PHE A 28 -2.49 4.23 0.74
C PHE A 28 -1.98 2.92 1.36
N ASP A 29 -2.86 2.02 1.82
CA ASP A 29 -2.46 0.70 2.31
C ASP A 29 -1.76 -0.14 1.23
N LYS A 30 -2.21 -0.05 -0.02
CA LYS A 30 -1.51 -0.68 -1.16
C LYS A 30 -0.10 -0.09 -1.34
N MET A 31 0.04 1.24 -1.24
CA MET A 31 1.34 1.89 -1.35
C MET A 31 2.34 1.48 -0.26
N LYS A 32 1.87 1.15 0.95
CA LYS A 32 2.76 0.67 2.04
C LYS A 32 3.52 -0.60 1.67
N GLN A 33 3.05 -1.39 0.70
CA GLN A 33 3.75 -2.58 0.22
C GLN A 33 5.05 -2.26 -0.54
N MET A 34 5.24 -1.01 -0.97
CA MET A 34 6.45 -0.57 -1.69
C MET A 34 7.64 -0.28 -0.78
N VAL A 35 7.46 -0.29 0.55
CA VAL A 35 8.53 0.03 1.53
C VAL A 35 9.77 -0.83 1.27
N GLY A 36 10.90 -0.16 1.07
CA GLY A 36 12.15 -0.79 0.69
C GLY A 36 12.96 0.06 -0.29
N ALA A 37 14.12 -0.49 -0.67
CA ALA A 37 14.99 0.08 -1.69
C ALA A 37 14.80 -0.67 -3.01
N TRP A 38 14.68 0.09 -4.09
CA TRP A 38 14.47 -0.39 -5.45
C TRP A 38 15.54 0.21 -6.36
N GLU A 39 16.13 -0.60 -7.22
CA GLU A 39 17.14 -0.19 -8.19
C GLU A 39 16.76 -0.73 -9.57
N GLY A 40 17.01 0.05 -10.61
CA GLY A 40 16.64 -0.35 -11.96
C GLY A 40 17.12 0.62 -13.03
N LYS A 41 16.54 0.46 -14.22
CA LYS A 41 16.78 1.32 -15.38
C LYS A 41 15.50 2.02 -15.78
N LEU A 42 15.59 3.31 -16.09
CA LEU A 42 14.48 4.11 -16.63
C LEU A 42 14.77 4.50 -18.07
N THR A 43 13.82 4.25 -18.96
CA THR A 43 13.84 4.80 -20.32
C THR A 43 13.07 6.12 -20.35
N ARG A 44 13.78 7.22 -20.57
CA ARG A 44 13.20 8.56 -20.69
C ARG A 44 12.44 8.70 -22.00
N VAL A 45 11.58 9.73 -22.09
CA VAL A 45 10.84 10.06 -23.33
C VAL A 45 11.76 10.37 -24.53
N THR A 46 13.02 10.73 -24.26
CA THR A 46 14.06 10.94 -25.28
C THR A 46 14.63 9.64 -25.85
N GLY A 47 14.30 8.48 -25.25
CA GLY A 47 14.89 7.17 -25.56
C GLY A 47 16.19 6.88 -24.79
N GLU A 48 16.69 7.82 -24.00
CA GLU A 48 17.84 7.63 -23.10
C GLU A 48 17.50 6.65 -21.98
N VAL A 49 18.43 5.75 -21.66
CA VAL A 49 18.30 4.79 -20.54
C VAL A 49 19.25 5.19 -19.43
N VAL A 50 18.71 5.51 -18.26
CA VAL A 50 19.48 5.94 -17.08
C VAL A 50 19.30 4.97 -15.92
N ASP A 51 20.30 4.93 -15.03
CA ASP A 51 20.14 4.29 -13.72
C ASP A 51 19.17 5.08 -12.86
N THR A 52 18.30 4.36 -12.16
CA THR A 52 17.36 4.93 -11.21
C THR A 52 17.32 4.11 -9.93
N ARG A 53 17.13 4.80 -8.81
CA ARG A 53 16.96 4.20 -7.49
C ARG A 53 15.86 4.93 -6.75
N SER A 54 14.99 4.18 -6.07
CA SER A 54 13.98 4.74 -5.15
C SER A 54 14.08 4.06 -3.79
N GLU A 55 13.90 4.83 -2.73
CA GLU A 55 13.75 4.32 -1.37
C GLU A 55 12.43 4.81 -0.76
N PHE A 56 11.55 3.87 -0.44
CA PHE A 56 10.26 4.13 0.18
C PHE A 56 10.33 3.85 1.68
N ARG A 57 9.96 4.84 2.50
CA ARG A 57 9.95 4.75 3.96
C ARG A 57 8.65 5.28 4.54
N LEU A 58 8.18 4.62 5.59
CA LEU A 58 7.12 5.15 6.45
C LEU A 58 7.70 6.11 7.47
N ILE A 59 7.06 7.26 7.61
CA ILE A 59 7.37 8.29 8.61
C ILE A 59 6.09 8.65 9.38
N SER A 60 6.20 9.56 10.36
CA SER A 60 5.04 10.06 11.11
C SER A 60 4.17 8.96 11.71
N GLY A 61 4.79 7.91 12.25
CA GLY A 61 4.07 6.76 12.82
C GLY A 61 3.35 5.88 11.81
N GLY A 62 3.69 5.97 10.51
CA GLY A 62 3.05 5.19 9.44
C GLY A 62 1.96 5.93 8.66
N ASN A 63 1.66 7.18 9.03
CA ASN A 63 0.61 7.99 8.40
C ASN A 63 1.06 8.70 7.11
N ARG A 64 2.36 8.69 6.82
CA ARG A 64 2.92 9.24 5.58
C ARG A 64 4.04 8.34 5.10
N MET A 65 4.07 8.10 3.79
CA MET A 65 5.21 7.48 3.12
C MET A 65 5.99 8.55 2.37
N VAL A 66 7.32 8.44 2.39
CA VAL A 66 8.24 9.25 1.60
C VAL A 66 8.99 8.32 0.67
N GLU A 67 9.02 8.67 -0.62
CA GLU A 67 9.95 8.17 -1.61
C GLU A 67 11.07 9.20 -1.76
N THR A 68 12.32 8.76 -1.63
CA THR A 68 13.48 9.49 -2.17
C THR A 68 13.89 8.77 -3.45
N SER A 69 13.85 9.44 -4.59
CA SER A 69 14.26 8.88 -5.87
C SER A 69 15.49 9.61 -6.41
N ILE A 70 16.41 8.86 -7.01
CA ILE A 70 17.61 9.37 -7.67
C ILE A 70 17.55 8.90 -9.12
N GLU A 71 17.46 9.86 -10.03
CA GLU A 71 17.56 9.63 -11.47
C GLU A 71 18.79 10.36 -11.98
N ASP A 72 19.75 9.64 -12.56
CA ASP A 72 20.94 10.25 -13.18
C ASP A 72 21.70 11.19 -12.22
N GLY A 73 21.80 10.77 -10.95
CA GLY A 73 22.46 11.53 -9.88
C GLY A 73 21.66 12.69 -9.28
N VAL A 74 20.44 12.94 -9.76
CA VAL A 74 19.57 14.01 -9.27
C VAL A 74 18.52 13.45 -8.32
N GLU A 75 18.49 13.96 -7.09
CA GLU A 75 17.51 13.56 -6.07
C GLU A 75 16.17 14.30 -6.25
N MET A 76 15.09 13.55 -6.11
CA MET A 76 13.71 14.02 -6.03
C MET A 76 13.01 13.37 -4.83
N LEU A 77 11.89 13.95 -4.42
CA LEU A 77 11.13 13.45 -3.28
C LEU A 77 9.64 13.35 -3.62
N THR A 78 8.99 12.27 -3.20
CA THR A 78 7.54 12.13 -3.33
C THR A 78 6.95 11.78 -1.96
N THR A 79 5.86 12.46 -1.57
CA THR A 79 5.09 12.09 -0.36
C THR A 79 3.77 11.47 -0.74
N TYR A 80 3.38 10.43 -0.01
CA TYR A 80 2.10 9.74 -0.14
C TYR A 80 1.38 9.82 1.20
N THR A 81 0.13 10.26 1.21
CA THR A 81 -0.68 10.42 2.42
C THR A 81 -2.13 10.16 2.11
N GLU A 82 -2.84 9.50 3.01
CA GLU A 82 -4.29 9.41 2.94
C GLU A 82 -4.92 10.68 3.52
N HIS A 83 -5.84 11.30 2.80
CA HIS A 83 -6.59 12.47 3.23
C HIS A 83 -8.05 12.33 2.78
N ASP A 84 -8.98 12.32 3.74
CA ASP A 84 -10.41 12.14 3.50
C ASP A 84 -10.76 10.89 2.67
N GLY A 85 -9.99 9.81 2.85
CA GLY A 85 -10.15 8.54 2.13
C GLY A 85 -9.42 8.47 0.79
N ASP A 86 -8.92 9.59 0.28
CA ASP A 86 -8.15 9.65 -0.97
C ASP A 86 -6.66 9.50 -0.72
N LEU A 87 -5.96 8.82 -1.63
CA LEU A 87 -4.50 8.89 -1.69
C LEU A 87 -4.10 10.21 -2.35
N VAL A 88 -3.46 11.08 -1.56
CA VAL A 88 -2.82 12.32 -2.00
C VAL A 88 -1.32 12.07 -2.19
N VAL A 89 -0.83 12.39 -3.37
CA VAL A 89 0.58 12.26 -3.75
C VAL A 89 1.12 13.62 -4.12
N LYS A 90 2.23 14.03 -3.50
CA LYS A 90 2.93 15.29 -3.84
C LYS A 90 4.36 15.00 -4.22
N HIS A 91 4.75 15.38 -5.43
CA HIS A 91 6.10 15.16 -5.97
C HIS A 91 6.88 16.47 -5.96
N TYR A 92 8.13 16.44 -5.53
CA TYR A 92 9.07 17.56 -5.48
C TYR A 92 10.15 17.28 -6.51
N CYS A 93 10.00 17.91 -7.68
CA CYS A 93 10.86 17.67 -8.82
C CYS A 93 12.12 18.55 -8.76
N ALA A 94 13.21 18.07 -9.34
CA ALA A 94 14.44 18.84 -9.51
C ALA A 94 14.26 20.13 -10.34
N LEU A 95 13.20 20.22 -11.14
CA LEU A 95 12.82 21.41 -11.90
C LEU A 95 12.14 22.50 -11.03
N GLY A 96 11.98 22.28 -9.73
CA GLY A 96 11.34 23.21 -8.80
C GLY A 96 9.80 23.21 -8.87
N THR A 97 9.21 22.18 -9.47
CA THR A 97 7.75 22.00 -9.51
C THR A 97 7.29 21.09 -8.37
N GLU A 98 6.04 21.30 -7.94
CA GLU A 98 5.42 20.55 -6.85
C GLU A 98 4.01 20.05 -7.18
N PRO A 99 3.82 19.21 -8.22
CA PRO A 99 2.49 18.72 -8.55
C PRO A 99 1.88 17.88 -7.42
N GLU A 100 0.58 18.05 -7.22
CA GLU A 100 -0.25 17.25 -6.32
C GLU A 100 -1.26 16.43 -7.15
N PHE A 101 -1.36 15.14 -6.84
CA PHE A 101 -2.28 14.20 -7.45
C PHE A 101 -3.21 13.62 -6.38
N ARG A 102 -4.45 13.36 -6.76
CA ARG A 102 -5.43 12.62 -5.96
C ARG A 102 -5.89 11.43 -6.76
N VAL A 103 -5.81 10.23 -6.17
CA VAL A 103 -6.34 9.03 -6.81
C VAL A 103 -7.86 9.12 -6.79
N ALA A 104 -8.48 9.03 -7.96
CA ALA A 104 -9.93 8.96 -8.06
C ALA A 104 -10.43 7.67 -7.41
N SER A 105 -11.43 7.78 -6.53
CA SER A 105 -12.21 6.63 -6.07
C SER A 105 -12.97 6.01 -7.25
N GLU A 106 -12.82 4.70 -7.50
CA GLU A 106 -13.73 4.00 -8.41
C GLU A 106 -15.14 3.99 -7.79
N PRO A 107 -16.20 4.38 -8.51
CA PRO A 107 -17.56 4.18 -8.01
C PRO A 107 -17.82 2.68 -7.84
N GLU A 108 -18.27 2.29 -6.65
CA GLU A 108 -18.45 0.93 -6.12
C GLU A 108 -19.45 0.02 -6.89
N HIS A 109 -19.76 0.29 -8.17
CA HIS A 109 -20.86 -0.39 -8.86
C HIS A 109 -20.64 -0.76 -10.33
N GLN A 110 -19.49 -1.30 -10.69
CA GLN A 110 -19.35 -2.04 -11.94
C GLN A 110 -18.99 -3.50 -11.67
N VAL A 111 -19.97 -4.23 -11.13
CA VAL A 111 -20.07 -5.66 -11.37
C VAL A 111 -20.47 -5.86 -12.83
N ALA A 112 -19.55 -6.41 -13.63
CA ALA A 112 -19.85 -6.93 -14.95
C ALA A 112 -20.48 -8.32 -14.85
#